data_AF-A0A1Q8BL97-F1
#
_entry.id   AF-A0A1Q8BL97-F1
#
_cell.length_a   1.000
_cell.length_b   1.000
_cell.length_c   1.000
_cell.angle_alpha   90.00
_cell.angle_beta   90.00
_cell.angle_gamma   90.00
#
_symmetry.space_group_name_H-M   'P 1'
#
loop_
_entity.id
_entity.type
_entity.pdbx_description
1 polymer ?
#
loop_
_entity_poly.entity_id
_entity_poly.type
_entity_poly.pdbx_seq_one_letter_code
_entity_poly.pdbx_strand_id
1 'polypeptide(L)'
;NASEALIGFRRFPTWMWRNTVVVEFVEWLREFNQQLDPKHAPAGFYGMDLYSLHASIDAVLNYLEKVDPESAKRARLRYSCFDHFSREPQEYGYAATVGAAESCEGAVVEQLTELQRKAGEFLSRDGHIAAEELFFAEQNARLVKNAEQYYRSMFRGRASSWNLRDRHMVETIEALVAHLNGSRQPKAIVWAHNSHLGDARATEMSQRGELNVGQLIRDRFGKEAVLIGFTTHHGSVTAASDWGADAERKNVRPALRGSYEELFHETGLERFWIDLRRMGEKVPDALCGPRLERAIGVIYR
;
A
#
# COMPACT_ATOMS: atom_id res chain seq x y z
N ASN A 1 -12.42 12.03 16.58
CA ASN A 1 -12.02 10.78 17.29
C ASN A 1 -11.50 9.76 16.26
N ALA A 2 -10.85 8.66 16.64
CA ALA A 2 -10.29 7.69 15.67
C ALA A 2 -11.36 7.08 14.75
N SER A 3 -12.56 6.84 15.26
CA SER A 3 -13.69 6.34 14.44
C SER A 3 -14.06 7.29 13.29
N GLU A 4 -14.09 8.60 13.53
CA GLU A 4 -14.30 9.62 12.51
C GLU A 4 -13.16 9.66 11.49
N ALA A 5 -11.91 9.55 11.94
CA ALA A 5 -10.74 9.54 11.04
C ALA A 5 -10.78 8.36 10.05
N LEU A 6 -11.41 7.24 10.43
CA LEU A 6 -11.51 6.04 9.60
C LEU A 6 -12.79 5.98 8.74
N ILE A 7 -13.66 7.00 8.78
CA ILE A 7 -14.93 7.00 8.01
C ILE A 7 -14.72 7.06 6.48
N GLY A 8 -13.52 7.44 6.04
CA GLY A 8 -13.13 7.48 4.63
C GLY A 8 -12.96 6.10 4.00
N PHE A 9 -12.77 5.04 4.79
CA PHE A 9 -12.68 3.66 4.31
C PHE A 9 -14.07 3.09 3.98
N ARG A 10 -14.57 3.47 2.79
CA ARG A 10 -15.91 3.12 2.30
C ARG A 10 -15.93 2.08 1.19
N ARG A 11 -14.77 1.76 0.62
CA ARG A 11 -14.66 0.80 -0.48
C ARG A 11 -14.39 -0.59 0.05
N PHE A 12 -14.70 -1.58 -0.77
CA PHE A 12 -14.39 -2.97 -0.44
C PHE A 12 -12.88 -3.20 -0.31
N PRO A 13 -12.46 -4.03 0.66
CA PRO A 13 -13.22 -4.42 1.85
C PRO A 13 -13.29 -3.27 2.86
N THR A 14 -14.48 -2.96 3.35
CA THR A 14 -14.69 -1.82 4.25
C THR A 14 -14.01 -2.02 5.60
N TRP A 15 -13.81 -3.27 6.04
CA TRP A 15 -13.30 -3.62 7.38
C TRP A 15 -11.78 -3.70 7.49
N MET A 16 -11.01 -3.67 6.39
CA MET A 16 -9.56 -3.89 6.44
C MET A 16 -8.85 -2.90 7.38
N TRP A 17 -9.17 -1.62 7.23
CA TRP A 17 -8.63 -0.55 8.09
C TRP A 17 -9.69 0.09 8.99
N ARG A 18 -10.99 -0.15 8.74
CA ARG A 18 -12.08 0.34 9.57
C ARG A 18 -12.63 -0.79 10.45
N ASN A 19 -11.84 -1.17 11.43
CA ASN A 19 -12.20 -2.16 12.45
C ASN A 19 -11.76 -1.70 13.85
N THR A 20 -12.21 -2.40 14.89
CA THR A 20 -11.94 -2.02 16.29
C THR A 20 -10.45 -2.04 16.63
N VAL A 21 -9.67 -2.99 16.10
CA VAL A 21 -8.22 -3.08 16.34
C VAL A 21 -7.49 -1.84 15.81
N VAL A 22 -7.86 -1.36 14.61
CA VAL A 22 -7.25 -0.16 14.04
C VAL A 22 -7.73 1.11 14.76
N VAL A 23 -8.99 1.16 15.22
CA VAL A 23 -9.48 2.25 16.08
C VAL A 23 -8.63 2.32 17.36
N GLU A 24 -8.45 1.20 18.06
CA GLU A 24 -7.63 1.12 19.27
C GLU A 24 -6.18 1.53 19.00
N PHE A 25 -5.59 1.08 17.89
CA PHE A 25 -4.23 1.46 17.49
C PHE A 25 -4.10 2.97 17.24
N VAL A 26 -5.05 3.59 16.53
CA VAL A 26 -5.00 5.03 16.22
C VAL A 26 -5.22 5.88 17.48
N GLU A 27 -6.10 5.47 18.39
CA GLU A 27 -6.27 6.13 19.68
C GLU A 27 -4.98 6.02 20.51
N TRP A 28 -4.37 4.83 20.59
CA TRP A 28 -3.08 4.63 21.24
C TRP A 28 -1.97 5.47 20.61
N LEU A 29 -1.88 5.52 19.27
CA LEU A 29 -0.87 6.31 18.55
C LEU A 29 -1.01 7.80 18.86
N ARG A 30 -2.25 8.29 18.97
CA ARG A 30 -2.53 9.66 19.37
C ARG A 30 -2.04 9.95 20.80
N GLU A 31 -2.34 9.06 21.74
CA GLU A 31 -1.88 9.19 23.14
C GLU A 31 -0.35 9.11 23.23
N PHE A 32 0.26 8.19 22.49
CA PHE A 32 1.72 8.06 22.39
C PHE A 32 2.36 9.36 21.90
N ASN A 33 1.83 9.95 20.82
CA ASN A 33 2.34 11.21 20.27
C ASN A 33 2.16 12.41 21.22
N GLN A 34 1.12 12.43 22.05
CA GLN A 34 0.91 13.47 23.06
C GLN A 34 1.92 13.41 24.22
N GLN A 35 2.48 12.23 24.48
CA GLN A 35 3.47 12.00 25.54
C GLN A 35 4.92 12.12 25.03
N LEU A 36 5.11 12.23 23.72
CA LEU A 36 6.42 12.34 23.10
C LEU A 36 7.07 13.70 23.44
N ASP A 37 8.37 13.71 23.72
CA ASP A 37 9.13 14.96 23.87
C ASP A 37 8.93 15.80 22.60
N PRO A 38 8.46 17.07 22.70
CA PRO A 38 8.20 17.95 21.55
C PRO A 38 9.40 18.14 20.61
N LYS A 39 10.62 17.80 21.05
CA LYS A 39 11.82 17.80 20.21
C LYS A 39 11.89 16.65 19.21
N HIS A 40 11.06 15.62 19.35
CA HIS A 40 10.96 14.51 18.42
C HIS A 40 9.74 14.67 17.53
N ALA A 41 9.91 14.35 16.24
CA ALA A 41 8.79 14.30 15.31
C ALA A 41 7.79 13.22 15.75
N PRO A 42 6.47 13.50 15.70
CA PRO A 42 5.45 12.52 16.02
C PRO A 42 5.50 11.33 15.05
N ALA A 43 5.06 10.17 15.51
CA ALA A 43 4.87 9.01 14.65
C ALA A 43 3.63 9.22 13.76
N GLY A 44 3.79 9.09 12.44
CA GLY A 44 2.71 9.22 11.46
C GLY A 44 2.14 7.88 11.02
N PHE A 45 0.93 7.91 10.46
CA PHE A 45 0.26 6.74 9.87
C PHE A 45 -0.15 7.07 8.43
N TYR A 46 0.46 6.38 7.48
CA TYR A 46 0.41 6.72 6.06
C TYR A 46 -0.08 5.55 5.21
N GLY A 47 -0.88 5.83 4.18
CA GLY A 47 -1.26 4.86 3.16
C GLY A 47 -0.22 4.78 2.04
N MET A 48 -0.01 3.59 1.50
CA MET A 48 0.95 3.35 0.40
C MET A 48 0.32 2.77 -0.87
N ASP A 49 -0.95 2.39 -0.82
CA ASP A 49 -1.63 1.67 -1.90
C ASP A 49 -2.21 2.63 -2.96
N LEU A 50 -2.46 2.13 -4.16
CA LEU A 50 -2.80 2.94 -5.35
C LEU A 50 -4.29 3.05 -5.66
N TYR A 51 -5.15 2.46 -4.84
CA TYR A 51 -6.54 2.31 -5.24
C TYR A 51 -7.36 3.61 -5.10
N SER A 52 -6.86 4.68 -4.49
CA SER A 52 -7.61 5.90 -4.21
C SER A 52 -7.65 6.93 -5.36
N LEU A 53 -7.68 6.49 -6.63
CA LEU A 53 -7.58 7.35 -7.82
C LEU A 53 -8.40 8.65 -7.72
N HIS A 54 -9.72 8.57 -7.56
CA HIS A 54 -10.58 9.77 -7.54
C HIS A 54 -10.35 10.65 -6.31
N ALA A 55 -10.12 10.05 -5.13
CA ALA A 55 -9.82 10.83 -3.93
C ALA A 55 -8.47 11.57 -4.06
N SER A 56 -7.51 10.98 -4.79
CA SER A 56 -6.23 11.61 -5.08
C SER A 56 -6.33 12.71 -6.14
N ILE A 57 -7.21 12.56 -7.15
CA ILE A 57 -7.57 13.66 -8.05
C ILE A 57 -8.14 14.84 -7.24
N ASP A 58 -9.13 14.57 -6.38
CA ASP A 58 -9.76 15.59 -5.55
C ASP A 58 -8.72 16.30 -4.65
N ALA A 59 -7.79 15.54 -4.06
CA ALA A 59 -6.71 16.10 -3.23
C ALA A 59 -5.80 17.07 -4.01
N VAL A 60 -5.41 16.71 -5.24
CA VAL A 60 -4.59 17.59 -6.11
C VAL A 60 -5.36 18.84 -6.49
N LEU A 61 -6.63 18.71 -6.89
CA LEU A 61 -7.47 19.85 -7.29
C LEU A 61 -7.68 20.81 -6.10
N ASN A 62 -8.02 20.29 -4.92
CA ASN A 62 -8.24 21.09 -3.72
C ASN A 62 -6.98 21.84 -3.27
N TYR A 63 -5.79 21.23 -3.43
CA TYR A 63 -4.53 21.91 -3.17
C TYR A 63 -4.30 23.06 -4.15
N LEU A 64 -4.42 22.79 -5.45
CA LEU A 64 -4.19 23.79 -6.50
C LEU A 64 -5.19 24.95 -6.42
N GLU A 65 -6.46 24.70 -6.05
CA GLU A 65 -7.45 25.77 -5.87
C GLU A 65 -7.02 26.80 -4.81
N LYS A 66 -6.27 26.38 -3.79
CA LYS A 66 -5.74 27.28 -2.76
C LYS A 66 -4.52 28.06 -3.23
N VAL A 67 -3.59 27.40 -3.92
CA VAL A 67 -2.25 27.96 -4.17
C VAL A 67 -2.06 28.54 -5.58
N ASP A 68 -2.76 28.02 -6.58
CA ASP A 68 -2.71 28.45 -7.98
C ASP A 68 -3.98 28.02 -8.75
N PRO A 69 -5.06 28.84 -8.67
CA PRO A 69 -6.34 28.53 -9.31
C PRO A 69 -6.27 28.31 -10.82
N GLU A 70 -5.31 28.92 -11.52
CA GLU A 70 -5.13 28.71 -12.96
C GLU A 70 -4.52 27.32 -13.24
N SER A 71 -3.60 26.85 -12.40
CA SER A 71 -3.16 25.45 -12.44
C SER A 71 -4.29 24.48 -12.10
N ALA A 72 -5.18 24.84 -11.16
CA ALA A 72 -6.34 24.01 -10.83
C ALA A 72 -7.28 23.81 -12.04
N LYS A 73 -7.53 24.87 -12.82
CA LYS A 73 -8.32 24.78 -14.06
C LYS A 73 -7.69 23.83 -15.08
N ARG A 74 -6.38 23.93 -15.31
CA ARG A 74 -5.66 23.01 -16.21
C ARG A 74 -5.69 21.57 -15.70
N ALA A 75 -5.48 21.37 -14.40
CA ALA A 75 -5.54 20.06 -13.77
C ALA A 75 -6.92 19.41 -13.93
N ARG A 76 -8.00 20.17 -13.75
CA ARG A 76 -9.37 19.69 -13.96
C ARG A 76 -9.60 19.24 -15.39
N LEU A 77 -9.12 20.00 -16.37
CA LEU A 77 -9.19 19.61 -17.78
C LEU A 77 -8.38 18.33 -18.07
N ARG A 78 -7.19 18.18 -17.47
CA ARG A 78 -6.38 16.96 -17.64
C ARG A 78 -7.03 15.73 -17.04
N TYR A 79 -7.68 15.87 -15.88
CA TYR A 79 -8.35 14.76 -15.20
C TYR A 79 -9.76 14.45 -15.75
N SER A 80 -10.34 15.31 -16.60
CA SER A 80 -11.70 15.11 -17.09
C SER A 80 -11.88 13.85 -17.95
N CYS A 81 -10.79 13.27 -18.46
CA CYS A 81 -10.83 11.99 -19.16
C CYS A 81 -11.36 10.85 -18.26
N PHE A 82 -11.24 10.95 -16.93
CA PHE A 82 -11.83 9.99 -16.00
C PHE A 82 -13.33 10.20 -15.78
N ASP A 83 -13.89 11.37 -16.10
CA ASP A 83 -15.29 11.73 -15.82
C ASP A 83 -16.29 10.92 -16.67
N HIS A 84 -15.83 10.30 -17.76
CA HIS A 84 -16.65 9.47 -18.63
C HIS A 84 -16.92 8.06 -18.08
N PHE A 85 -16.26 7.68 -16.99
CA PHE A 85 -16.38 6.37 -16.36
C PHE A 85 -17.07 6.50 -15.02
N SER A 86 -17.71 5.42 -14.55
CA SER A 86 -18.18 5.42 -13.17
C SER A 86 -16.99 5.61 -12.22
N ARG A 87 -17.25 5.85 -10.93
CA ARG A 87 -16.19 5.94 -9.92
C ARG A 87 -15.44 4.62 -9.68
N GLU A 88 -15.71 3.58 -10.48
CA GLU A 88 -14.97 2.33 -10.54
C GLU A 88 -13.85 2.42 -11.59
N PRO A 89 -12.58 2.60 -11.21
CA PRO A 89 -11.50 2.82 -12.16
C PRO A 89 -11.21 1.62 -13.09
N GLN A 90 -11.72 0.44 -12.75
CA GLN A 90 -11.66 -0.76 -13.58
C GLN A 90 -12.40 -0.58 -14.90
N GLU A 91 -13.48 0.21 -14.94
CA GLU A 91 -14.21 0.51 -16.17
C GLU A 91 -13.34 1.31 -17.15
N TYR A 92 -12.66 2.35 -16.66
CA TYR A 92 -11.65 3.09 -17.42
C TYR A 92 -10.57 2.14 -17.95
N GLY A 93 -10.02 1.30 -17.07
CA GLY A 93 -8.95 0.35 -17.43
C GLY A 93 -9.36 -0.59 -18.56
N TYR A 94 -10.61 -1.07 -18.55
CA TYR A 94 -11.15 -1.92 -19.60
C TYR A 94 -11.31 -1.15 -20.91
N ALA A 95 -12.01 0.00 -20.88
CA ALA A 95 -12.28 0.82 -22.05
C ALA A 95 -11.00 1.28 -22.76
N ALA A 96 -10.02 1.75 -22.00
CA ALA A 96 -8.71 2.15 -22.52
C ALA A 96 -7.90 0.98 -23.09
N THR A 97 -8.10 -0.24 -22.57
CA THR A 97 -7.40 -1.43 -23.07
C THR A 97 -7.99 -1.93 -24.39
N VAL A 98 -9.31 -1.92 -24.53
CA VAL A 98 -10.00 -2.37 -25.75
C VAL A 98 -10.08 -1.30 -26.84
N GLY A 99 -9.51 -0.11 -26.60
CA GLY A 99 -9.50 1.01 -27.54
C GLY A 99 -10.85 1.74 -27.67
N ALA A 100 -11.76 1.53 -26.72
CA ALA A 100 -13.06 2.22 -26.68
C ALA A 100 -12.95 3.65 -26.12
N ALA A 101 -11.82 3.99 -25.49
CA ALA A 101 -11.50 5.33 -25.01
C ALA A 101 -10.00 5.62 -25.15
N GLU A 102 -9.66 6.88 -25.35
CA GLU A 102 -8.28 7.33 -25.29
C GLU A 102 -7.72 7.19 -23.87
N SER A 103 -6.42 6.91 -23.78
CA SER A 103 -5.76 6.80 -22.48
C SER A 103 -5.51 8.18 -21.87
N CYS A 104 -5.76 8.29 -20.56
CA CYS A 104 -5.41 9.44 -19.74
C CYS A 104 -3.90 9.57 -19.48
N GLU A 105 -3.06 8.64 -19.95
CA GLU A 105 -1.62 8.56 -19.64
C GLU A 105 -0.87 9.89 -19.85
N GLY A 106 -1.05 10.52 -21.01
CA GLY A 106 -0.41 11.80 -21.32
C GLY A 106 -0.83 12.90 -20.34
N ALA A 107 -2.12 13.00 -20.06
CA ALA A 107 -2.68 14.03 -19.19
C ALA A 107 -2.23 13.89 -17.72
N VAL A 108 -2.20 12.66 -17.18
CA VAL A 108 -1.76 12.43 -15.79
C VAL A 108 -0.25 12.65 -15.62
N VAL A 109 0.57 12.29 -16.62
CA VAL A 109 2.02 12.56 -16.62
C VAL A 109 2.30 14.06 -16.71
N GLU A 110 1.59 14.77 -17.60
CA GLU A 110 1.75 16.21 -17.74
C GLU A 110 1.35 16.93 -16.45
N GLN A 111 0.28 16.48 -15.78
CA GLN A 111 -0.17 17.07 -14.53
C GLN A 111 0.86 16.90 -13.40
N LEU A 112 1.44 15.71 -13.23
CA LEU A 112 2.51 15.48 -12.25
C LEU A 112 3.75 16.33 -12.58
N THR A 113 4.13 16.39 -13.85
CA THR A 113 5.30 17.16 -14.31
C THR A 113 5.13 18.65 -14.07
N GLU A 114 3.93 19.20 -14.31
CA GLU A 114 3.65 20.61 -14.04
C GLU A 114 3.74 20.92 -12.54
N LEU A 115 3.15 20.06 -11.69
CA LEU A 115 3.19 20.24 -10.23
C LEU A 115 4.64 20.28 -9.72
N GLN A 116 5.48 19.35 -10.17
CA GLN A 116 6.90 19.29 -9.80
C GLN A 116 7.70 20.49 -10.31
N ARG A 117 7.43 20.97 -11.53
CA ARG A 117 8.11 22.16 -12.08
C ARG A 117 7.78 23.43 -11.29
N LYS A 118 6.56 23.52 -10.75
CA LYS A 118 6.11 24.65 -9.93
C LYS A 118 6.41 24.51 -8.45
N ALA A 119 6.97 23.37 -8.01
CA ALA A 119 7.29 23.11 -6.61
C ALA A 119 8.08 24.25 -5.94
N GLY A 120 9.11 24.78 -6.62
CA GLY A 120 9.91 25.89 -6.10
C GLY A 120 9.10 27.18 -5.89
N GLU A 121 8.13 27.47 -6.75
CA GLU A 121 7.23 28.62 -6.62
C GLU A 121 6.27 28.44 -5.43
N PHE A 122 5.73 27.24 -5.25
CA PHE A 122 4.80 26.93 -4.14
C PHE A 122 5.50 26.92 -2.78
N LEU A 123 6.72 26.40 -2.68
CA LEU A 123 7.50 26.37 -1.45
C LEU A 123 7.89 27.76 -0.93
N SER A 124 7.96 28.75 -1.82
CA SER A 124 8.35 30.13 -1.46
C SER A 124 7.34 30.88 -0.60
N ARG A 125 6.12 30.34 -0.43
CA ARG A 125 4.99 31.09 0.13
C ARG A 125 4.81 30.94 1.65
N ASP A 126 5.01 29.76 2.24
CA ASP A 126 4.66 29.52 3.67
C ASP A 126 5.54 28.48 4.42
N GLY A 127 6.80 28.29 4.01
CA GLY A 127 7.77 27.48 4.77
C GLY A 127 7.40 26.00 4.92
N HIS A 128 7.46 25.44 6.14
CA HIS A 128 7.30 23.99 6.37
C HIS A 128 5.88 23.47 6.08
N ILE A 129 4.84 24.26 6.36
CA ILE A 129 3.45 23.87 6.06
C ILE A 129 3.25 23.75 4.55
N ALA A 130 3.78 24.70 3.78
CA ALA A 130 3.76 24.64 2.32
C ALA A 130 4.48 23.39 1.78
N ALA A 131 5.57 22.95 2.44
CA ALA A 131 6.28 21.74 2.07
C ALA A 131 5.46 20.46 2.32
N GLU A 132 4.77 20.36 3.46
CA GLU A 132 3.88 19.24 3.77
C GLU A 132 2.69 19.16 2.79
N GLU A 133 2.01 20.29 2.56
CA GLU A 133 0.86 20.33 1.65
C GLU A 133 1.26 20.03 0.19
N LEU A 134 2.41 20.56 -0.26
CA LEU A 134 2.94 20.26 -1.58
C LEU A 134 3.31 18.78 -1.71
N PHE A 135 4.03 18.22 -0.72
CA PHE A 135 4.39 16.80 -0.73
C PHE A 135 3.14 15.93 -0.82
N PHE A 136 2.10 16.25 -0.03
CA PHE A 136 0.82 15.54 -0.09
C PHE A 136 0.17 15.63 -1.49
N ALA A 137 0.17 16.80 -2.12
CA ALA A 137 -0.35 16.97 -3.48
C ALA A 137 0.48 16.17 -4.51
N GLU A 138 1.81 16.19 -4.40
CA GLU A 138 2.70 15.46 -5.30
C GLU A 138 2.54 13.94 -5.19
N GLN A 139 2.42 13.41 -3.96
CA GLN A 139 2.15 11.98 -3.77
C GLN A 139 0.80 11.57 -4.36
N ASN A 140 -0.23 12.40 -4.22
CA ASN A 140 -1.53 12.13 -4.85
C ASN A 140 -1.45 12.21 -6.38
N ALA A 141 -0.74 13.18 -6.95
CA ALA A 141 -0.54 13.27 -8.40
C ALA A 141 0.25 12.05 -8.94
N ARG A 142 1.27 11.58 -8.20
CA ARG A 142 2.00 10.34 -8.51
C ARG A 142 1.10 9.12 -8.45
N LEU A 143 0.24 9.03 -7.42
CA LEU A 143 -0.75 7.96 -7.30
C LEU A 143 -1.67 7.95 -8.51
N VAL A 144 -2.22 9.09 -8.92
CA VAL A 144 -3.10 9.18 -10.10
C VAL A 144 -2.40 8.64 -11.35
N LYS A 145 -1.14 9.03 -11.58
CA LYS A 145 -0.34 8.56 -12.72
C LYS A 145 -0.07 7.04 -12.65
N ASN A 146 0.30 6.51 -11.49
CA ASN A 146 0.55 5.06 -11.34
C ASN A 146 -0.75 4.25 -11.37
N ALA A 147 -1.86 4.78 -10.85
CA ALA A 147 -3.17 4.16 -10.86
C ALA A 147 -3.74 4.05 -12.29
N GLU A 148 -3.61 5.09 -13.12
CA GLU A 148 -3.95 5.04 -14.55
C GLU A 148 -3.28 3.83 -15.22
N GLN A 149 -1.96 3.73 -15.08
CA GLN A 149 -1.17 2.67 -15.68
C GLN A 149 -1.58 1.30 -15.13
N TYR A 150 -1.80 1.20 -13.82
CA TYR A 150 -2.25 -0.02 -13.15
C TYR A 150 -3.59 -0.51 -13.73
N TYR A 151 -4.62 0.34 -13.78
CA TYR A 151 -5.95 -0.07 -14.22
C TYR A 151 -5.97 -0.48 -15.70
N ARG A 152 -5.19 0.19 -16.55
CA ARG A 152 -5.00 -0.23 -17.95
C ARG A 152 -4.21 -1.54 -18.09
N SER A 153 -3.22 -1.77 -17.22
CA SER A 153 -2.44 -3.03 -17.24
C SER A 153 -3.23 -4.25 -16.75
N MET A 154 -4.25 -4.04 -15.91
CA MET A 154 -5.06 -5.09 -15.30
C MET A 154 -5.69 -6.04 -16.32
N PHE A 155 -5.96 -5.55 -17.54
CA PHE A 155 -6.58 -6.31 -18.63
C PHE A 155 -5.56 -6.84 -19.66
N ARG A 156 -4.25 -6.59 -19.47
CA ARG A 156 -3.16 -7.01 -20.37
C ARG A 156 -2.31 -8.15 -19.81
N GLY A 157 -2.32 -8.38 -18.49
CA GLY A 157 -1.63 -9.52 -17.85
C GLY A 157 -1.40 -9.35 -16.34
N ARG A 158 -1.54 -10.44 -15.58
CA ARG A 158 -1.54 -10.43 -14.10
C ARG A 158 -0.21 -10.00 -13.47
N ALA A 159 0.92 -10.50 -13.95
CA ALA A 159 2.23 -10.17 -13.38
C ALA A 159 2.59 -8.68 -13.58
N SER A 160 2.13 -8.08 -14.68
CA SER A 160 2.37 -6.67 -14.99
C SER A 160 1.67 -5.74 -13.99
N SER A 161 0.37 -5.97 -13.73
CA SER A 161 -0.39 -5.15 -12.77
C SER A 161 0.05 -5.36 -11.33
N TRP A 162 0.40 -6.58 -10.94
CA TRP A 162 0.96 -6.88 -9.63
C TRP A 162 2.26 -6.09 -9.38
N ASN A 163 3.21 -6.18 -10.31
CA ASN A 163 4.50 -5.50 -10.19
C ASN A 163 4.36 -3.98 -10.15
N LEU A 164 3.43 -3.41 -10.93
CA LEU A 164 3.15 -1.97 -10.90
C LEU A 164 2.65 -1.52 -9.52
N ARG A 165 1.78 -2.32 -8.90
CA ARG A 165 1.24 -2.02 -7.56
C ARG A 165 2.33 -2.06 -6.49
N ASP A 166 3.12 -3.12 -6.45
CA ASP A 166 4.17 -3.27 -5.44
C ASP A 166 5.31 -2.26 -5.64
N ARG A 167 5.64 -1.89 -6.88
CA ARG A 167 6.56 -0.78 -7.16
C ARG A 167 6.02 0.56 -6.68
N HIS A 168 4.74 0.87 -6.93
CA HIS A 168 4.13 2.10 -6.40
C HIS A 168 4.21 2.15 -4.87
N MET A 169 3.87 1.06 -4.17
CA MET A 169 3.96 1.03 -2.71
C MET A 169 5.38 1.36 -2.22
N VAL A 170 6.41 0.82 -2.89
CA VAL A 170 7.81 1.10 -2.54
C VAL A 170 8.20 2.54 -2.89
N GLU A 171 7.79 3.07 -4.06
CA GLU A 171 8.00 4.47 -4.42
C GLU A 171 7.41 5.43 -3.36
N THR A 172 6.21 5.13 -2.84
CA THR A 172 5.58 5.91 -1.78
C THR A 172 6.36 5.81 -0.47
N ILE A 173 6.84 4.61 -0.10
CA ILE A 173 7.67 4.42 1.10
C ILE A 173 8.99 5.20 0.97
N GLU A 174 9.67 5.13 -0.17
CA GLU A 174 10.91 5.86 -0.44
C GLU A 174 10.68 7.38 -0.35
N ALA A 175 9.59 7.87 -0.95
CA ALA A 175 9.22 9.29 -0.89
C ALA A 175 8.93 9.74 0.54
N LEU A 176 8.21 8.95 1.34
CA LEU A 176 7.94 9.25 2.75
C LEU A 176 9.21 9.25 3.60
N VAL A 177 10.09 8.27 3.43
CA VAL A 177 11.36 8.21 4.15
C VAL A 177 12.24 9.42 3.81
N ALA A 178 12.28 9.83 2.54
CA ALA A 178 13.02 11.01 2.10
C ALA A 178 12.43 12.31 2.66
N HIS A 179 11.09 12.44 2.63
CA HIS A 179 10.37 13.62 3.10
C HIS A 179 10.45 13.81 4.61
N LEU A 180 10.34 12.71 5.36
CA LEU A 180 10.45 12.71 6.83
C LEU A 180 11.90 12.69 7.33
N ASN A 181 12.88 12.76 6.42
CA ASN A 181 14.28 12.76 6.79
C ASN A 181 14.66 14.10 7.44
N GLY A 182 15.01 14.03 8.73
CA GLY A 182 15.40 15.20 9.52
C GLY A 182 16.82 15.05 10.07
N SER A 183 16.99 15.38 11.36
CA SER A 183 18.27 15.21 12.07
C SER A 183 18.69 13.74 12.21
N ARG A 184 17.75 12.79 12.05
CA ARG A 184 17.99 11.35 12.01
C ARG A 184 17.11 10.76 10.91
N GLN A 185 17.61 9.70 10.28
CA GLN A 185 16.83 8.92 9.33
C GLN A 185 15.59 8.32 10.01
N PRO A 186 14.40 8.46 9.43
CA PRO A 186 13.18 7.92 10.01
C PRO A 186 13.20 6.40 9.96
N LYS A 187 12.57 5.77 10.95
CA LYS A 187 12.28 4.34 10.94
C LYS A 187 10.88 4.14 10.39
N ALA A 188 10.71 3.19 9.47
CA ALA A 188 9.42 2.84 8.90
C ALA A 188 8.99 1.44 9.35
N ILE A 189 7.72 1.29 9.72
CA ILE A 189 7.06 0.00 9.89
C ILE A 189 6.09 -0.15 8.70
N VAL A 190 6.36 -1.11 7.83
CA VAL A 190 5.49 -1.39 6.67
C VAL A 190 4.51 -2.49 7.06
N TRP A 191 3.23 -2.14 7.19
CA TRP A 191 2.16 -3.07 7.54
C TRP A 191 1.35 -3.42 6.29
N ALA A 192 1.49 -4.67 5.83
CA ALA A 192 0.77 -5.23 4.70
C ALA A 192 0.63 -6.75 4.84
N HIS A 193 -0.12 -7.37 3.94
CA HIS A 193 -0.26 -8.83 3.87
C HIS A 193 1.08 -9.51 3.52
N ASN A 194 1.31 -10.75 3.99
CA ASN A 194 2.54 -11.51 3.73
C ASN A 194 2.93 -11.60 2.25
N SER A 195 1.94 -11.66 1.35
CA SER A 195 2.17 -11.68 -0.10
C SER A 195 2.97 -10.47 -0.60
N HIS A 196 2.83 -9.33 0.08
CA HIS A 196 3.59 -8.12 -0.22
C HIS A 196 4.91 -8.07 0.58
N LEU A 197 4.92 -8.55 1.83
CA LEU A 197 6.06 -8.36 2.75
C LEU A 197 7.10 -9.48 2.77
N GLY A 198 6.82 -10.65 2.18
CA GLY A 198 7.82 -11.71 2.00
C GLY A 198 8.92 -11.31 1.01
N ASP A 199 9.96 -12.14 0.84
CA ASP A 199 10.92 -11.96 -0.25
C ASP A 199 10.50 -12.82 -1.44
N ALA A 200 9.94 -12.20 -2.48
CA ALA A 200 9.40 -12.92 -3.65
C ALA A 200 10.42 -13.86 -4.33
N ARG A 201 11.74 -13.61 -4.21
CA ARG A 201 12.79 -14.51 -4.72
C ARG A 201 12.78 -15.90 -4.08
N ALA A 202 12.27 -15.99 -2.86
CA ALA A 202 12.16 -17.24 -2.11
C ALA A 202 10.78 -17.92 -2.26
N THR A 203 9.90 -17.39 -3.11
CA THR A 203 8.54 -17.91 -3.31
C THR A 203 8.24 -18.21 -4.77
N GLU A 204 7.10 -18.85 -5.03
CA GLU A 204 6.60 -19.12 -6.39
C GLU A 204 6.34 -17.84 -7.20
N MET A 205 6.21 -16.67 -6.54
CA MET A 205 6.02 -15.37 -7.18
C MET A 205 7.17 -15.08 -8.17
N SER A 206 8.41 -15.37 -7.79
CA SER A 206 9.57 -15.18 -8.67
C SER A 206 9.46 -15.97 -9.98
N GLN A 207 8.91 -17.19 -9.95
CA GLN A 207 8.74 -18.03 -11.14
C GLN A 207 7.71 -17.44 -12.12
N ARG A 208 6.79 -16.62 -11.61
CA ARG A 208 5.78 -15.89 -12.39
C ARG A 208 6.27 -14.51 -12.84
N GLY A 209 7.50 -14.15 -12.53
CA GLY A 209 8.05 -12.81 -12.76
C GLY A 209 7.41 -11.75 -11.86
N GLU A 210 6.77 -12.15 -10.76
CA GLU A 210 6.16 -11.26 -9.77
C GLU A 210 7.22 -10.81 -8.75
N LEU A 211 7.17 -9.53 -8.41
CA LEU A 211 7.97 -8.88 -7.36
C LEU A 211 7.06 -8.54 -6.20
N ASN A 212 7.63 -8.26 -5.04
CA ASN A 212 6.86 -7.73 -3.92
C ASN A 212 7.62 -6.68 -3.11
N VAL A 213 6.89 -5.94 -2.27
CA VAL A 213 7.44 -4.89 -1.41
C VAL A 213 8.62 -5.40 -0.58
N GLY A 214 8.52 -6.57 0.04
CA GLY A 214 9.58 -7.13 0.87
C GLY A 214 10.88 -7.39 0.12
N GLN A 215 10.81 -7.96 -1.09
CA GLN A 215 11.98 -8.09 -1.97
C GLN A 215 12.55 -6.72 -2.33
N LEU A 216 11.73 -5.79 -2.83
CA LEU A 216 12.18 -4.48 -3.30
C LEU A 216 12.82 -3.65 -2.18
N ILE A 217 12.23 -3.66 -0.98
CA ILE A 217 12.81 -3.01 0.20
C ILE A 217 14.13 -3.67 0.60
N ARG A 218 14.24 -5.00 0.52
CA ARG A 218 15.53 -5.69 0.80
C ARG A 218 16.60 -5.39 -0.25
N ASP A 219 16.23 -5.24 -1.51
CA ASP A 219 17.16 -4.85 -2.58
C ASP A 219 17.71 -3.43 -2.36
N ARG A 220 16.94 -2.55 -1.71
CA ARG A 220 17.33 -1.16 -1.39
C ARG A 220 18.09 -1.01 -0.08
N PHE A 221 17.57 -1.60 0.99
CA PHE A 221 18.05 -1.39 2.36
C PHE A 221 18.88 -2.56 2.90
N GLY A 222 19.04 -3.64 2.12
CA GLY A 222 19.88 -4.78 2.46
C GLY A 222 19.54 -5.37 3.84
N LYS A 223 20.53 -5.38 4.74
CA LYS A 223 20.40 -5.94 6.09
C LYS A 223 19.65 -5.03 7.07
N GLU A 224 19.39 -3.78 6.71
CA GLU A 224 18.59 -2.86 7.51
C GLU A 224 17.09 -3.19 7.41
N ALA A 225 16.68 -3.86 6.34
CA ALA A 225 15.32 -4.36 6.16
C ALA A 225 15.10 -5.67 6.93
N VAL A 226 14.10 -5.67 7.81
CA VAL A 226 13.63 -6.87 8.53
C VAL A 226 12.23 -7.21 8.04
N LEU A 227 12.08 -8.40 7.44
CA LEU A 227 10.79 -8.92 6.98
C LEU A 227 10.22 -9.83 8.07
N ILE A 228 9.00 -9.57 8.49
CA ILE A 228 8.30 -10.34 9.53
C ILE A 228 7.01 -10.87 8.91
N GLY A 229 6.91 -12.20 8.79
CA GLY A 229 5.72 -12.88 8.30
C GLY A 229 4.91 -13.48 9.45
N PHE A 230 3.59 -13.55 9.26
CA PHE A 230 2.67 -14.19 10.20
C PHE A 230 1.99 -15.37 9.54
N THR A 231 1.89 -16.51 10.23
CA THR A 231 1.06 -17.61 9.75
C THR A 231 0.26 -18.24 10.87
N THR A 232 -0.77 -19.01 10.52
CA THR A 232 -1.67 -19.66 11.48
C THR A 232 -2.20 -20.99 10.95
N HIS A 233 -2.31 -21.97 11.86
CA HIS A 233 -2.82 -23.29 11.55
C HIS A 233 -4.34 -23.30 11.29
N HIS A 234 -5.11 -22.71 12.20
CA HIS A 234 -6.58 -22.76 12.20
C HIS A 234 -7.17 -21.59 13.00
N GLY A 235 -8.49 -21.44 12.98
CA GLY A 235 -9.20 -20.40 13.71
C GLY A 235 -10.29 -19.78 12.85
N SER A 236 -10.48 -18.47 12.98
CA SER A 236 -11.44 -17.71 12.17
C SER A 236 -10.82 -16.44 11.61
N VAL A 237 -11.28 -16.03 10.43
CA VAL A 237 -10.90 -14.78 9.77
C VAL A 237 -12.15 -14.01 9.37
N THR A 238 -12.04 -12.69 9.26
CA THR A 238 -13.06 -11.88 8.60
C THR A 238 -12.75 -11.77 7.11
N ALA A 239 -13.58 -12.37 6.26
CA ALA A 239 -13.41 -12.41 4.81
C ALA A 239 -14.78 -12.48 4.11
N ALA A 240 -14.82 -12.10 2.83
CA ALA A 240 -16.01 -12.22 2.00
C ALA A 240 -15.98 -13.49 1.13
N SER A 241 -17.15 -13.95 0.69
CA SER A 241 -17.28 -15.01 -0.33
C SER A 241 -16.84 -14.54 -1.73
N ASP A 242 -17.11 -13.28 -2.04
CA ASP A 242 -16.88 -12.66 -3.34
C ASP A 242 -16.45 -11.19 -3.21
N TRP A 243 -15.90 -10.64 -4.29
CA TRP A 243 -15.52 -9.23 -4.34
C TRP A 243 -16.76 -8.34 -4.17
N GLY A 244 -16.70 -7.39 -3.24
CA GLY A 244 -17.82 -6.50 -2.95
C GLY A 244 -18.90 -7.10 -2.05
N ALA A 245 -18.83 -8.38 -1.69
CA ALA A 245 -19.78 -9.00 -0.76
C ALA A 245 -19.50 -8.60 0.71
N ASP A 246 -20.46 -8.90 1.56
CA ASP A 246 -20.40 -8.55 2.99
C ASP A 246 -19.28 -9.28 3.74
N ALA A 247 -18.86 -8.69 4.85
CA ALA A 247 -17.88 -9.27 5.75
C ALA A 247 -18.48 -10.46 6.50
N GLU A 248 -17.83 -11.63 6.42
CA GLU A 248 -18.26 -12.83 7.13
C GLU A 248 -17.16 -13.31 8.07
N ARG A 249 -17.55 -13.85 9.24
CA ARG A 249 -16.62 -14.59 10.10
C ARG A 249 -16.50 -16.01 9.56
N LYS A 250 -15.39 -16.32 8.89
CA LYS A 250 -15.15 -17.61 8.23
C LYS A 250 -14.18 -18.49 9.00
N ASN A 251 -14.46 -19.79 9.02
CA ASN A 251 -13.58 -20.77 9.64
C ASN A 251 -12.38 -21.04 8.73
N VAL A 252 -11.18 -20.80 9.26
CA VAL A 252 -9.93 -21.13 8.57
C VAL A 252 -9.76 -22.64 8.62
N ARG A 253 -9.59 -23.27 7.44
CA ARG A 253 -9.31 -24.70 7.35
C ARG A 253 -8.03 -25.02 8.13
N PRO A 254 -7.90 -26.21 8.74
CA PRO A 254 -6.62 -26.67 9.27
C PRO A 254 -5.49 -26.54 8.25
N ALA A 255 -4.24 -26.51 8.72
CA ALA A 255 -3.08 -26.45 7.83
C ALA A 255 -3.12 -27.60 6.82
N LEU A 256 -2.60 -27.35 5.61
CA LEU A 256 -2.49 -28.40 4.61
C LEU A 256 -1.29 -29.27 4.93
N ARG A 257 -1.42 -30.57 4.64
CA ARG A 257 -0.31 -31.50 4.81
C ARG A 257 0.91 -31.06 4.02
N GLY A 258 2.07 -31.04 4.67
CA GLY A 258 3.35 -30.60 4.11
C GLY A 258 3.56 -29.08 4.14
N SER A 259 2.64 -28.29 4.68
CA SER A 259 2.79 -26.84 4.78
C SER A 259 3.66 -26.41 5.97
N TYR A 260 4.16 -25.18 5.94
CA TYR A 260 4.86 -24.60 7.09
C TYR A 260 3.95 -24.52 8.32
N GLU A 261 2.66 -24.27 8.14
CA GLU A 261 1.69 -24.20 9.24
C GLU A 261 1.48 -25.55 9.93
N GLU A 262 1.49 -26.66 9.20
CA GLU A 262 1.44 -28.00 9.79
C GLU A 262 2.71 -28.25 10.62
N LEU A 263 3.89 -28.02 10.02
CA LEU A 263 5.18 -28.18 10.69
C LEU A 263 5.28 -27.36 11.99
N PHE A 264 4.82 -26.11 11.96
CA PHE A 264 4.81 -25.24 13.13
C PHE A 264 3.78 -25.68 14.18
N HIS A 265 2.63 -26.21 13.75
CA HIS A 265 1.61 -26.70 14.67
C HIS A 265 2.04 -27.96 15.42
N GLU A 266 2.81 -28.85 14.78
CA GLU A 266 3.34 -30.07 15.39
C GLU A 266 4.29 -29.81 16.58
N THR A 267 4.80 -28.58 16.74
CA THR A 267 5.60 -28.19 17.92
C THR A 267 4.80 -28.20 19.22
N GLY A 268 3.47 -28.15 19.15
CA GLY A 268 2.59 -28.05 20.32
C GLY A 268 2.62 -26.69 21.04
N LEU A 269 3.39 -25.72 20.53
CA LEU A 269 3.46 -24.37 21.07
C LEU A 269 2.30 -23.52 20.57
N GLU A 270 1.59 -22.83 21.47
CA GLU A 270 0.44 -21.99 21.10
C GLU A 270 0.87 -20.78 20.25
N ARG A 271 1.95 -20.09 20.67
CA ARG A 271 2.49 -18.90 19.99
C ARG A 271 4.00 -18.88 20.16
N PHE A 272 4.72 -18.69 19.06
CA PHE A 272 6.17 -18.53 19.05
C PHE A 272 6.59 -17.73 17.83
N TRP A 273 7.86 -17.32 17.80
CA TRP A 273 8.47 -16.69 16.64
C TRP A 273 9.84 -17.32 16.41
N ILE A 274 10.29 -17.33 15.16
CA ILE A 274 11.59 -17.86 14.75
C ILE A 274 12.40 -16.73 14.12
N ASP A 275 13.59 -16.44 14.67
CA ASP A 275 14.57 -15.57 14.01
C ASP A 275 15.43 -16.36 13.02
N LEU A 276 14.95 -16.48 11.78
CA LEU A 276 15.66 -17.19 10.71
C LEU A 276 17.05 -16.60 10.42
N ARG A 277 17.29 -15.32 10.75
CA ARG A 277 18.60 -14.67 10.50
C ARG A 277 19.67 -15.15 11.47
N ARG A 278 19.27 -15.52 12.69
CA ARG A 278 20.20 -16.02 13.71
C ARG A 278 20.54 -17.49 13.53
N MET A 279 19.81 -18.19 12.67
CA MET A 279 20.02 -19.62 12.42
C MET A 279 21.26 -19.90 11.56
N GLY A 280 21.71 -18.96 10.71
CA GLY A 280 22.93 -19.13 9.90
C GLY A 280 22.94 -20.45 9.11
N GLU A 281 24.07 -21.17 9.09
CA GLU A 281 24.16 -22.52 8.49
C GLU A 281 23.44 -23.63 9.29
N LYS A 282 22.86 -23.30 10.45
CA LYS A 282 22.16 -24.24 11.34
C LYS A 282 20.65 -24.20 11.16
N VAL A 283 20.13 -23.66 10.05
CA VAL A 283 18.70 -23.78 9.73
C VAL A 283 18.37 -25.27 9.67
N PRO A 284 17.46 -25.79 10.51
CA PRO A 284 17.10 -27.20 10.47
C PRO A 284 16.64 -27.61 9.08
N ASP A 285 17.03 -28.81 8.62
CA ASP A 285 16.60 -29.35 7.32
C ASP A 285 15.07 -29.30 7.13
N ALA A 286 14.31 -29.39 8.22
CA ALA A 286 12.85 -29.26 8.19
C ALA A 286 12.34 -27.91 7.64
N LEU A 287 13.11 -26.83 7.84
CA LEU A 287 12.86 -25.49 7.31
C LEU A 287 13.61 -25.22 6.00
N CYS A 288 14.42 -26.17 5.53
CA CYS A 288 15.10 -26.09 4.26
C CYS A 288 14.21 -26.66 3.15
N GLY A 289 14.05 -25.89 2.08
CA GLY A 289 13.32 -26.33 0.88
C GLY A 289 11.89 -25.80 0.76
N PRO A 290 11.27 -25.99 -0.41
CA PRO A 290 9.94 -25.47 -0.69
C PRO A 290 8.87 -26.25 0.08
N ARG A 291 8.00 -25.52 0.77
CA ARG A 291 6.77 -26.04 1.38
C ARG A 291 5.60 -25.15 1.00
N LEU A 292 4.39 -25.67 1.14
CA LEU A 292 3.20 -24.84 1.02
C LEU A 292 3.21 -23.79 2.14
N GLU A 293 2.86 -22.56 1.79
CA GLU A 293 2.58 -21.49 2.73
C GLU A 293 1.18 -20.97 2.43
N ARG A 294 0.40 -20.75 3.49
CA ARG A 294 -0.95 -20.23 3.38
C ARG A 294 -0.94 -18.72 3.11
N ALA A 295 -1.77 -18.30 2.16
CA ALA A 295 -2.14 -16.90 1.96
C ALA A 295 -3.66 -16.75 2.02
N ILE A 296 -4.18 -16.02 3.01
CA ILE A 296 -5.62 -15.73 3.14
C ILE A 296 -5.83 -14.25 2.89
N GLY A 297 -6.43 -13.94 1.74
CA GLY A 297 -6.81 -12.58 1.39
C GLY A 297 -8.17 -12.18 1.96
N VAL A 298 -8.68 -11.09 1.41
CA VAL A 298 -9.98 -10.50 1.77
C VAL A 298 -11.16 -11.35 1.28
N ILE A 299 -10.90 -12.26 0.34
CA ILE A 299 -11.83 -13.28 -0.15
C ILE A 299 -11.36 -14.65 0.35
N TYR A 300 -12.26 -15.43 0.92
CA TYR A 300 -12.01 -16.79 1.38
C TYR A 300 -13.26 -17.65 1.17
N ARG A 301 -13.11 -18.81 0.54
CA ARG A 301 -14.20 -19.72 0.14
C ARG A 301 -14.00 -21.10 0.74
#